data_AF-A0A150VDY8-F1
#
_entry.id   AF-A0A150VDY8-F1
#
_cell.length_a   1.000
_cell.length_b   1.000
_cell.length_c   1.000
_cell.angle_alpha   90.00
_cell.angle_beta   90.00
_cell.angle_gamma   90.00
#
_symmetry.space_group_name_H-M   'P 1'
#
loop_
_entity.id
_entity.type
_entity.pdbx_description
1 polymer ?
#
loop_
_entity_poly.entity_id
_entity_poly.type
_entity_poly.pdbx_seq_one_letter_code
_entity_poly.pdbx_strand_id
1 'polypeptide(L)'
;MATISFSIPILTIPLYYVLAVYPHGHAIFLASKGKPQDYDNRNPKAASLQEAIRKRLSPREYARWERCESCHRNHLENFPLLLACIFAGILAEQRAGEDEMGLNAFCVGWIVLRVLYTANYIVTDTISWSYLRSVLYFLGTGWAFVILCRAAVTLGR
;
A
#
# COMPACT_ATOMS: atom_id res chain seq x y z
N MET A 1 34.80 6.90 11.03
CA MET A 1 33.43 6.39 11.23
C MET A 1 32.92 5.93 9.88
N ALA A 2 32.59 4.64 9.71
CA ALA A 2 31.93 4.17 8.50
C ALA A 2 30.50 4.72 8.48
N THR A 3 30.18 5.55 7.49
CA THR A 3 28.79 5.99 7.25
C THR A 3 28.01 4.79 6.75
N ILE A 4 27.00 4.37 7.51
CA ILE A 4 26.04 3.37 7.05
C ILE A 4 25.25 4.01 5.91
N SER A 5 25.43 3.50 4.69
CA SER A 5 24.61 3.87 3.54
C SER A 5 23.47 2.84 3.42
N PHE A 6 22.24 3.32 3.31
CA PHE A 6 21.07 2.47 3.17
C PHE A 6 20.56 2.49 1.73
N SER A 7 20.17 1.32 1.22
CA SER A 7 19.47 1.23 -0.07
C SER A 7 18.01 1.65 0.11
N ILE A 8 17.64 2.82 -0.43
CA ILE A 8 16.26 3.32 -0.42
C ILE A 8 15.29 2.29 -1.04
N PRO A 9 15.59 1.64 -2.18
CA PRO A 9 14.69 0.64 -2.75
C PRO A 9 14.44 -0.54 -1.82
N ILE A 10 15.50 -1.08 -1.19
CA ILE A 10 15.35 -2.20 -0.26
C ILE A 10 14.61 -1.79 1.02
N LEU A 11 14.86 -0.60 1.56
CA LEU A 11 14.12 -0.07 2.72
C LEU A 11 12.64 0.19 2.42
N THR A 12 12.29 0.42 1.16
CA THR A 12 10.90 0.64 0.74
C THR A 12 10.05 -0.61 0.93
N ILE A 13 10.63 -1.81 0.88
CA ILE A 13 9.93 -3.09 1.06
C ILE A 13 9.27 -3.20 2.45
N PRO A 14 10.03 -3.17 3.57
CA PRO A 14 9.42 -3.26 4.91
C PRO A 14 8.51 -2.05 5.20
N LEU A 15 8.88 -0.86 4.72
CA LEU A 15 8.05 0.35 4.88
C LEU A 15 6.68 0.20 4.22
N TYR A 16 6.65 -0.28 2.98
CA TYR A 16 5.40 -0.51 2.27
C TYR A 16 4.58 -1.64 2.90
N TYR A 17 5.22 -2.69 3.42
CA TYR A 17 4.50 -3.75 4.13
C TYR A 17 3.81 -3.24 5.39
N VAL A 18 4.49 -2.41 6.19
CA VAL A 18 3.87 -1.75 7.36
C VAL A 18 2.69 -0.89 6.94
N LEU A 19 2.85 -0.09 5.88
CA LEU A 19 1.75 0.70 5.31
C LEU A 19 0.59 -0.18 4.81
N ALA A 20 0.87 -1.34 4.23
CA ALA A 20 -0.15 -2.27 3.74
C ALA A 20 -0.97 -2.85 4.89
N VAL A 21 -0.36 -3.13 6.04
CA VAL A 21 -1.02 -3.67 7.24
C VAL A 21 -1.78 -2.59 8.03
N TYR A 22 -1.30 -1.35 8.00
CA TYR A 22 -1.87 -0.23 8.77
C TYR A 22 -3.41 -0.08 8.65
N PRO A 23 -4.03 -0.11 7.44
CA PRO A 23 -5.49 -0.01 7.33
C PRO A 23 -6.23 -1.14 8.04
N HIS A 24 -5.70 -2.37 8.03
CA HIS A 24 -6.29 -3.50 8.73
C HIS A 24 -6.24 -3.31 10.25
N GLY A 25 -5.13 -2.79 10.78
CA GLY A 25 -5.03 -2.40 12.19
C GLY A 25 -6.08 -1.35 12.57
N HIS A 26 -6.28 -0.35 11.71
CA HIS A 26 -7.33 0.66 11.89
C HIS A 26 -8.75 0.05 11.81
N ALA A 27 -8.97 -0.94 10.93
CA ALA A 27 -10.23 -1.67 10.86
C ALA A 27 -10.51 -2.44 12.16
N ILE A 28 -9.52 -3.17 12.71
CA ILE A 28 -9.66 -3.87 14.00
C ILE A 28 -9.96 -2.88 15.13
N PHE A 29 -9.29 -1.73 15.15
CA PHE A 29 -9.55 -0.68 16.15
C PHE A 29 -10.99 -0.18 16.09
N LEU A 30 -11.52 0.06 14.89
CA LEU A 30 -12.93 0.44 14.69
C LEU A 30 -13.87 -0.69 15.14
N ALA A 31 -13.66 -1.91 14.62
CA ALA A 31 -14.49 -3.08 14.90
C ALA A 31 -14.57 -3.40 16.39
N SER A 32 -13.50 -3.16 17.13
CA SER A 32 -13.40 -3.39 18.58
C SER A 32 -13.80 -2.19 19.44
N LYS A 33 -14.27 -1.08 18.86
CA LYS A 33 -14.58 0.16 19.57
C LYS A 33 -13.41 0.65 20.45
N GLY A 34 -12.18 0.51 19.94
CA GLY A 34 -10.95 0.91 20.61
C GLY A 34 -10.37 -0.10 21.60
N LYS A 35 -10.87 -1.34 21.62
CA LYS A 35 -10.39 -2.44 22.48
C LYS A 35 -9.87 -3.62 21.65
N PRO A 36 -8.78 -3.46 20.89
CA PRO A 36 -8.31 -4.48 19.94
C PRO A 36 -8.02 -5.84 20.57
N GLN A 37 -7.70 -5.90 21.87
CA GLN A 37 -7.50 -7.14 22.62
C GLN A 37 -8.77 -8.00 22.75
N ASP A 38 -9.96 -7.40 22.63
CA ASP A 38 -11.25 -8.09 22.70
C ASP A 38 -11.70 -8.61 21.32
N TYR A 39 -10.88 -8.44 20.27
CA TYR A 39 -11.22 -8.85 18.92
C TYR A 39 -10.98 -10.35 18.70
N ASP A 40 -12.07 -11.12 18.51
CA ASP A 40 -12.00 -12.55 18.22
C ASP A 40 -11.53 -12.79 16.77
N ASN A 41 -10.23 -13.08 16.62
CA ASN A 41 -9.56 -13.41 15.36
C ASN A 41 -9.45 -14.93 15.10
N ARG A 42 -10.22 -15.78 15.78
CA ARG A 42 -10.12 -17.23 15.51
C ARG A 42 -10.66 -17.59 14.12
N ASN A 43 -11.61 -16.80 13.61
CA ASN A 43 -12.10 -16.89 12.24
C ASN A 43 -12.44 -15.48 11.69
N PRO A 44 -11.43 -14.70 11.27
CA PRO A 44 -11.60 -13.27 10.94
C PRO A 44 -12.48 -12.99 9.72
N LYS A 45 -12.76 -14.03 8.92
CA LYS A 45 -13.58 -13.95 7.71
C LYS A 45 -14.96 -14.61 7.88
N ALA A 46 -15.31 -15.06 9.09
CA ALA A 46 -16.61 -15.66 9.35
C ALA A 46 -17.74 -14.67 9.09
N ALA A 47 -18.81 -15.13 8.44
CA ALA A 47 -20.01 -14.33 8.24
C ALA A 47 -20.62 -13.85 9.57
N SER A 48 -20.55 -14.67 10.63
CA SER A 48 -21.02 -14.32 11.97
C SER A 48 -20.24 -13.15 12.59
N LEU A 49 -18.91 -13.12 12.42
CA LEU A 49 -18.08 -12.00 12.89
C LEU A 49 -18.43 -10.72 12.12
N GLN A 50 -18.58 -10.82 10.81
CA GLN A 50 -18.96 -9.70 9.95
C GLN A 50 -20.32 -9.11 10.33
N GLU A 51 -21.30 -9.97 10.62
CA GLU A 51 -22.62 -9.56 11.10
C GLU A 51 -22.54 -8.90 12.48
N ALA A 52 -21.74 -9.43 13.39
CA ALA A 52 -21.52 -8.85 14.72
C ALA A 52 -20.86 -7.47 14.64
N ILE A 53 -19.89 -7.27 13.73
CA ILE A 53 -19.28 -5.96 13.47
C ILE A 53 -20.34 -4.99 12.94
N ARG A 54 -21.15 -5.41 11.95
CA ARG A 54 -22.22 -4.58 11.37
C ARG A 54 -23.26 -4.13 12.38
N LYS A 55 -23.64 -5.01 13.33
CA LYS A 55 -24.59 -4.68 14.42
C LYS A 55 -24.00 -3.71 15.45
N ARG A 56 -22.69 -3.77 15.68
CA ARG A 56 -21.97 -2.98 16.70
C ARG A 56 -21.57 -1.59 16.23
N LEU A 57 -21.28 -1.43 14.94
CA LEU A 57 -20.85 -0.15 14.37
C LEU A 57 -22.04 0.66 13.85
N SER A 58 -21.96 1.99 13.94
CA SER A 58 -22.87 2.86 13.19
C SER A 58 -22.67 2.66 11.67
N PRO A 59 -23.65 3.02 10.81
CA PRO A 59 -23.50 2.88 9.37
C PRO A 59 -22.25 3.56 8.82
N ARG A 60 -21.90 4.75 9.34
CA ARG A 60 -20.70 5.49 8.94
C ARG A 60 -19.40 4.80 9.36
N GLU A 61 -19.35 4.27 10.58
CA GLU A 61 -18.19 3.51 11.07
C GLU A 61 -18.02 2.19 10.32
N TYR A 62 -19.13 1.50 10.02
CA TYR A 62 -19.11 0.26 9.25
C TYR A 62 -18.58 0.50 7.83
N ALA A 63 -19.08 1.53 7.13
CA ALA A 63 -18.57 1.90 5.82
C ALA A 63 -17.07 2.28 5.85
N ARG A 64 -16.61 2.93 6.94
CA ARG A 64 -15.17 3.21 7.13
C ARG A 64 -14.38 1.92 7.35
N TRP A 65 -14.90 0.98 8.15
CA TRP A 65 -14.30 -0.33 8.37
C TRP A 65 -14.15 -1.10 7.06
N GLU A 66 -15.17 -1.16 6.20
CA GLU A 66 -15.11 -1.80 4.88
C GLU A 66 -14.06 -1.16 3.96
N ARG A 67 -13.97 0.17 4.01
CA ARG A 67 -12.96 0.94 3.27
C ARG A 67 -11.53 0.62 3.76
N CYS A 68 -11.31 0.53 5.07
CA CYS A 68 -10.04 0.12 5.64
C CYS A 68 -9.61 -1.28 5.19
N GLU A 69 -10.51 -2.28 5.27
CA GLU A 69 -10.25 -3.65 4.79
C GLU A 69 -9.95 -3.69 3.28
N SER A 70 -10.70 -2.91 2.50
CA SER A 70 -10.48 -2.79 1.06
C SER A 70 -9.13 -2.16 0.73
N CYS A 71 -8.71 -1.15 1.49
CA CYS A 71 -7.41 -0.50 1.34
C CYS A 71 -6.26 -1.47 1.66
N HIS A 72 -6.37 -2.24 2.75
CA HIS A 72 -5.39 -3.27 3.11
C HIS A 72 -5.20 -4.27 1.97
N ARG A 73 -6.31 -4.85 1.48
CA ARG A 73 -6.27 -5.82 0.38
C ARG A 73 -5.65 -5.22 -0.89
N ASN A 74 -6.01 -3.99 -1.24
CA ASN A 74 -5.44 -3.31 -2.40
C ASN A 74 -3.93 -3.09 -2.26
N HIS A 75 -3.44 -2.72 -1.07
CA HIS A 75 -2.00 -2.61 -0.86
C HIS A 75 -1.27 -3.95 -1.03
N LEU A 76 -1.84 -5.04 -0.50
CA LEU A 76 -1.29 -6.39 -0.68
C LEU A 76 -1.30 -6.83 -2.14
N GLU A 77 -2.36 -6.55 -2.90
CA GLU A 77 -2.44 -6.82 -4.35
C GLU A 77 -1.37 -6.06 -5.14
N ASN A 78 -1.01 -4.85 -4.71
CA ASN A 78 0.02 -4.04 -5.36
C ASN A 78 1.44 -4.35 -4.88
N PHE A 79 1.59 -5.14 -3.82
CA PHE A 79 2.91 -5.42 -3.25
C PHE A 79 3.82 -6.22 -4.21
N PRO A 80 3.34 -7.27 -4.91
CA PRO A 80 4.14 -7.96 -5.92
C PRO A 80 4.64 -7.04 -7.04
N LEU A 81 3.80 -6.09 -7.47
CA LEU A 81 4.18 -5.12 -8.51
C LEU A 81 5.32 -4.21 -8.02
N LEU A 82 5.25 -3.70 -6.80
CA LEU A 82 6.33 -2.92 -6.19
C LEU A 82 7.63 -3.74 -6.10
N LEU A 83 7.56 -4.97 -5.61
CA LEU A 83 8.72 -5.85 -5.50
C LEU A 83 9.37 -6.11 -6.85
N ALA A 84 8.56 -6.39 -7.88
CA ALA A 84 9.06 -6.58 -9.25
C ALA A 84 9.79 -5.33 -9.76
N CYS A 85 9.24 -4.13 -9.52
CA CYS A 85 9.88 -2.87 -9.92
C CYS A 85 11.21 -2.64 -9.19
N ILE A 86 11.26 -2.90 -7.87
CA ILE A 86 12.48 -2.75 -7.08
C ILE A 86 13.58 -3.67 -7.60
N PHE A 87 13.31 -4.96 -7.74
CA PHE A 87 14.34 -5.91 -8.16
C PHE A 87 14.75 -5.75 -9.62
N ALA A 88 13.79 -5.54 -10.53
CA ALA A 88 14.11 -5.27 -11.93
C ALA A 88 14.87 -3.94 -12.10
N GLY A 89 14.49 -2.91 -11.34
CA GLY A 89 15.16 -1.63 -11.32
C GLY A 89 16.59 -1.72 -10.81
N ILE A 90 16.83 -2.40 -9.68
CA ILE A 90 18.19 -2.63 -9.14
C ILE A 90 19.06 -3.32 -10.18
N LEU A 91 18.54 -4.39 -10.81
CA LEU A 91 19.28 -5.13 -11.83
C LEU A 91 19.59 -4.25 -13.06
N ALA A 92 18.65 -3.39 -13.47
CA ALA A 92 18.84 -2.49 -14.59
C ALA A 92 19.86 -1.37 -14.27
N GLU A 93 19.84 -0.80 -13.06
CA GLU A 93 20.81 0.23 -12.63
C GLU A 93 22.23 -0.33 -12.50
N GLN A 94 22.39 -1.60 -12.10
CA GLN A 94 23.70 -2.26 -12.13
C GLN A 94 24.33 -2.26 -13.54
N ARG A 95 23.51 -2.19 -14.59
CA ARG A 95 23.95 -2.16 -15.98
C ARG A 95 24.05 -0.76 -16.57
N ALA A 96 23.09 0.11 -16.26
CA ALA A 96 23.01 1.45 -16.85
C ALA A 96 23.85 2.50 -16.10
N GLY A 97 24.03 2.33 -14.79
CA GLY A 97 24.52 3.36 -13.89
C GLY A 97 23.56 3.60 -12.72
N GLU A 98 24.10 4.09 -11.62
CA GLU A 98 23.32 4.38 -10.41
C GLU A 98 22.24 5.45 -10.69
N ASP A 99 21.01 5.19 -10.23
CA ASP A 99 19.82 6.04 -10.38
C ASP A 99 19.42 6.38 -11.82
N GLU A 100 20.03 5.77 -12.83
CA GLU A 100 19.64 5.94 -14.24
C GLU A 100 18.19 5.54 -14.47
N MET A 101 17.64 4.59 -13.69
CA MET A 101 16.23 4.19 -13.77
C MET A 101 15.31 5.11 -12.96
N GLY A 102 15.86 6.07 -12.21
CA GLY A 102 15.12 6.90 -11.25
C GLY A 102 14.46 6.06 -10.16
N LEU A 103 15.10 4.95 -9.76
CA LEU A 103 14.48 3.98 -8.87
C LEU A 103 14.27 4.55 -7.48
N ASN A 104 15.17 5.41 -7.00
CA ASN A 104 15.01 6.09 -5.71
C ASN A 104 13.79 7.00 -5.72
N ALA A 105 13.63 7.81 -6.77
CA ALA A 105 12.48 8.70 -6.95
C ALA A 105 11.17 7.91 -7.03
N PHE A 106 11.15 6.80 -7.77
CA PHE A 106 10.01 5.90 -7.82
C PHE A 106 9.64 5.34 -6.45
N CYS A 107 10.62 4.85 -5.68
CA CYS A 107 10.36 4.25 -4.36
C CYS A 107 9.77 5.27 -3.37
N VAL A 108 10.35 6.47 -3.31
CA VAL A 108 9.82 7.57 -2.47
C VAL A 108 8.44 8.00 -2.95
N GLY A 109 8.27 8.23 -4.25
CA GLY A 109 7.01 8.64 -4.85
C GLY A 109 5.90 7.61 -4.65
N TRP A 110 6.21 6.32 -4.77
CA TRP A 110 5.30 5.22 -4.51
C TRP A 110 4.77 5.26 -3.08
N ILE A 111 5.65 5.42 -2.08
CA ILE A 111 5.24 5.53 -0.68
C ILE A 111 4.34 6.75 -0.47
N VAL A 112 4.71 7.92 -1.00
CA VAL A 112 3.89 9.14 -0.88
C VAL A 112 2.50 8.94 -1.48
N LEU A 113 2.42 8.44 -2.71
CA LEU A 113 1.14 8.16 -3.38
C LEU A 113 0.30 7.19 -2.57
N ARG A 114 0.92 6.16 -1.98
CA ARG A 114 0.22 5.13 -1.22
C ARG A 114 -0.23 5.64 0.15
N VAL A 115 0.53 6.50 0.83
CA VAL A 115 0.10 7.18 2.06
C VAL A 115 -1.11 8.08 1.78
N LEU A 116 -1.08 8.88 0.71
CA LEU A 116 -2.21 9.73 0.31
C LEU A 116 -3.44 8.89 -0.04
N TYR A 117 -3.24 7.77 -0.73
CA TYR A 117 -4.29 6.81 -1.06
C TYR A 117 -4.92 6.18 0.19
N THR A 118 -4.10 5.77 1.16
CA THR A 118 -4.56 5.27 2.45
C THR A 118 -5.35 6.32 3.23
N ALA A 119 -4.83 7.54 3.32
CA ALA A 119 -5.50 8.65 4.02
C ALA A 119 -6.88 8.95 3.40
N ASN A 120 -6.96 8.98 2.07
CA ASN A 120 -8.22 9.15 1.35
C ASN A 120 -9.22 8.05 1.70
N TYR A 121 -8.81 6.78 1.68
CA TYR A 121 -9.66 5.63 2.04
C TYR A 121 -10.27 5.76 3.44
N ILE A 122 -9.47 6.18 4.42
CA ILE A 122 -9.87 6.23 5.83
C ILE A 122 -10.80 7.43 6.10
N VAL A 123 -10.45 8.60 5.58
CA VAL A 123 -11.09 9.87 5.98
C VAL A 123 -12.34 10.17 5.15
N THR A 124 -12.34 9.83 3.87
CA THR A 124 -13.35 10.34 2.92
C THR A 124 -14.42 9.29 2.61
N ASP A 125 -15.64 9.75 2.35
CA ASP A 125 -16.80 8.90 2.03
C ASP A 125 -17.65 9.43 0.84
N THR A 126 -17.22 10.50 0.18
CA THR A 126 -17.94 11.06 -0.98
C THR A 126 -17.45 10.49 -2.31
N ILE A 127 -18.30 10.55 -3.34
CA ILE A 127 -17.95 10.14 -4.70
C ILE A 127 -16.77 10.93 -5.29
N SER A 128 -16.69 12.24 -5.01
CA SER A 128 -15.60 13.08 -5.54
C SER A 128 -14.22 12.61 -5.08
N TRP A 129 -14.10 12.32 -3.79
CA TRP A 129 -12.88 11.77 -3.20
C TRP A 129 -12.54 10.37 -3.72
N SER A 130 -13.53 9.59 -4.16
CA SER A 130 -13.28 8.30 -4.79
C SER A 130 -12.56 8.42 -6.14
N TYR A 131 -12.79 9.50 -6.90
CA TYR A 131 -12.05 9.76 -8.14
C TYR A 131 -10.58 10.09 -7.85
N LEU A 132 -10.30 10.91 -6.83
CA LEU A 132 -8.93 11.20 -6.43
C LEU A 132 -8.18 9.92 -6.06
N ARG A 133 -8.84 9.00 -5.35
CA ARG A 133 -8.29 7.68 -5.02
C ARG A 133 -7.91 6.89 -6.27
N SER A 134 -8.78 6.86 -7.28
CA SER A 134 -8.47 6.22 -8.56
C SER A 134 -7.28 6.89 -9.26
N VAL A 135 -7.20 8.22 -9.26
CA VAL A 135 -6.05 8.94 -9.82
C VAL A 135 -4.75 8.55 -9.10
N LEU A 136 -4.72 8.58 -7.77
CA LEU A 136 -3.55 8.18 -6.97
C LEU A 136 -3.13 6.74 -7.27
N TYR A 137 -4.09 5.83 -7.43
CA TYR A 137 -3.85 4.44 -7.82
C TYR A 137 -3.17 4.36 -9.19
N PHE A 138 -3.77 4.97 -10.22
CA PHE A 138 -3.27 4.88 -11.58
C PHE A 138 -1.94 5.60 -11.78
N LEU A 139 -1.67 6.69 -11.06
CA LEU A 139 -0.36 7.34 -11.06
C LEU A 139 0.73 6.39 -10.54
N GLY A 140 0.50 5.72 -9.41
CA GLY A 140 1.46 4.77 -8.85
C GLY A 140 1.69 3.57 -9.77
N THR A 141 0.60 2.92 -10.20
CA THR A 141 0.67 1.75 -11.09
C THR A 141 1.26 2.09 -12.46
N GLY A 142 0.93 3.25 -13.02
CA GLY A 142 1.51 3.74 -14.27
C GLY A 142 3.02 3.95 -14.16
N TRP A 143 3.49 4.57 -13.07
CA TRP A 143 4.92 4.75 -12.83
C TRP A 143 5.65 3.40 -12.67
N ALA A 144 5.04 2.43 -11.99
CA ALA A 144 5.58 1.07 -11.91
C ALA A 144 5.79 0.44 -13.30
N PHE A 145 4.81 0.57 -14.20
CA PHE A 145 4.98 0.08 -15.57
C PHE A 145 6.07 0.83 -16.34
N VAL A 146 6.24 2.15 -16.13
CA VAL A 146 7.37 2.89 -16.70
C VAL A 146 8.71 2.30 -16.23
N ILE A 147 8.88 2.04 -14.93
CA ILE A 147 10.11 1.41 -14.40
C ILE A 147 10.35 0.04 -15.03
N LEU A 148 9.32 -0.81 -15.12
CA LEU A 148 9.45 -2.14 -15.72
C LEU A 148 9.79 -2.08 -17.22
N CYS A 149 9.17 -1.17 -17.98
CA CYS A 149 9.50 -0.98 -19.39
C CYS A 149 10.93 -0.50 -19.58
N ARG A 150 11.39 0.45 -18.76
CA ARG A 150 12.78 0.93 -18.79
C ARG A 150 13.76 -0.19 -18.44
N ALA A 151 13.47 -0.95 -17.38
CA ALA A 151 14.28 -2.10 -16.99
C ALA A 151 14.34 -3.15 -18.11
N ALA A 152 13.22 -3.46 -18.76
CA ALA A 152 13.19 -4.39 -19.89
C ALA A 152 14.10 -3.96 -21.04
N VAL A 153 14.07 -2.68 -21.43
CA VAL A 153 14.95 -2.14 -22.49
C VAL A 153 16.42 -2.20 -22.08
N THR A 154 16.75 -1.82 -20.85
CA THR A 154 18.13 -1.81 -20.35
C THR A 154 18.71 -3.22 -20.25
N LEU A 155 17.93 -4.17 -19.74
CA LEU A 155 18.38 -5.55 -19.54
C LEU A 155 18.41 -6.37 -20.82
N GLY A 156 17.60 -6.03 -21.82
CA GLY A 156 17.57 -6.71 -23.12
C GLY A 156 18.64 -6.27 -24.12
N ARG A 157 19.42 -5.23 -23.81
CA ARG A 157 20.61 -4.86 -24.60
C ARG A 157 21.77 -5.82 -24.35
#